data_AF-A0A4U7EZH2-F1
#
_entry.id   AF-A0A4U7EZH2-F1
#
_cell.length_a   1.000
_cell.length_b   1.000
_cell.length_c   1.000
_cell.angle_alpha   90.00
_cell.angle_beta   90.00
_cell.angle_gamma   90.00
#
_symmetry.space_group_name_H-M   'P 1'
#
loop_
_entity.id
_entity.type
_entity.pdbx_description
1 polymer ?
#
loop_
_entity_poly.entity_id
_entity_poly.type
_entity_poly.pdbx_seq_one_letter_code
_entity_poly.pdbx_strand_id
1 'polypeptide(L)'
;HPRGRGVVEGEASTGDSIADQDSDWSWEGIKATGARYLPTRNVEIPAEAVRHFMTEDLITVNATRTAKEVAQELISNDIEQVPLVNGTDLDGIVRDVDLLEGL
;
A
#
# COMPACT_ATOMS: atom_id res chain seq x y z
N HIS A 1 -13.38 -14.73 -14.59
CA HIS A 1 -14.52 -14.71 -13.66
C HIS A 1 -14.14 -13.77 -12.51
N PRO A 2 -14.63 -12.51 -12.48
CA PRO A 2 -14.13 -11.53 -11.51
C PRO A 2 -14.93 -11.64 -10.22
N ARG A 3 -14.27 -11.88 -9.08
CA ARG A 3 -14.91 -11.82 -7.76
C ARG A 3 -14.40 -10.60 -6.97
N GLY A 4 -15.35 -9.73 -6.65
CA GLY A 4 -15.53 -9.14 -5.32
C GLY A 4 -14.51 -8.11 -4.82
N ARG A 5 -14.60 -6.87 -5.31
CA ARG A 5 -14.58 -5.72 -4.40
C ARG A 5 -16.00 -5.18 -4.33
N GLY A 6 -16.71 -5.54 -3.26
CA GLY A 6 -17.99 -4.93 -2.93
C GLY A 6 -17.72 -3.54 -2.37
N VAL A 7 -18.06 -2.51 -3.13
CA VAL A 7 -18.09 -1.13 -2.64
C VAL A 7 -19.47 -0.91 -2.07
N VAL A 8 -19.57 -0.66 -0.76
CA VAL A 8 -20.80 -0.19 -0.11
C VAL A 8 -20.59 1.25 0.35
N GLU A 9 -21.46 2.14 -0.11
CA GLU A 9 -21.49 3.54 0.33
C GLU A 9 -22.15 3.60 1.72
N GLY A 10 -21.42 4.12 2.70
CA GLY A 10 -21.94 4.36 4.05
C GLY A 10 -22.24 5.84 4.26
N GLU A 11 -23.39 6.14 4.84
CA GLU A 11 -23.72 7.46 5.39
C GLU A 11 -23.25 7.52 6.85
N ALA A 12 -22.14 8.19 7.13
CA ALA A 12 -21.79 8.60 8.49
C ALA A 12 -22.34 10.01 8.74
N SER A 13 -23.23 10.13 9.73
CA SER A 13 -23.79 11.42 10.15
C SER A 13 -22.67 12.35 10.65
N THR A 14 -22.60 13.54 10.08
CA THR A 14 -21.69 14.63 10.45
C THR A 14 -21.90 15.04 11.90
N GLY A 15 -21.19 14.40 12.83
CA GLY A 15 -21.30 14.69 14.27
C GLY A 15 -19.97 14.73 15.02
N ASP A 16 -18.99 13.90 14.65
CA ASP A 16 -17.78 13.68 15.48
C ASP A 16 -16.48 14.14 14.84
N SER A 17 -16.53 14.93 13.77
CA SER A 17 -15.32 15.50 13.14
C SER A 17 -15.38 17.02 13.12
N ILE A 18 -15.57 17.62 14.29
CA ILE A 18 -15.08 18.98 14.55
C ILE A 18 -13.73 18.84 15.23
N ALA A 19 -12.71 19.18 14.47
CA ALA A 19 -11.31 19.10 14.78
C ALA A 19 -10.91 19.98 15.98
N ASP A 20 -9.91 19.50 16.73
CA ASP A 20 -8.98 20.35 17.47
C ASP A 20 -8.46 21.44 16.51
N GLN A 21 -8.73 22.70 16.85
CA GLN A 21 -8.59 23.85 15.94
C GLN A 21 -7.16 24.39 15.77
N ASP A 22 -6.12 23.55 15.90
CA ASP A 22 -4.72 23.98 15.79
C ASP A 22 -3.97 23.26 14.66
N SER A 23 -4.42 23.41 13.42
CA SER A 23 -3.59 23.03 12.26
C SER A 23 -3.60 24.10 11.18
N ASP A 24 -2.43 24.72 11.04
CA ASP A 24 -2.00 25.81 10.14
C ASP A 24 -2.06 25.45 8.63
N TRP A 25 -2.74 24.36 8.29
CA TRP A 25 -2.92 23.87 6.93
C TRP A 25 -4.40 23.80 6.58
N SER A 26 -5.13 24.89 6.87
CA SER A 26 -6.50 25.07 6.36
C SER A 26 -6.46 25.88 5.06
N TRP A 27 -6.13 25.22 3.96
CA TRP A 27 -6.81 25.39 2.67
C TRP A 27 -7.52 26.75 2.44
N GLU A 28 -6.78 27.81 2.14
CA GLU A 28 -7.39 29.09 1.70
C GLU A 28 -8.15 28.97 0.37
N GLY A 29 -8.16 27.79 -0.27
CA GLY A 29 -8.98 27.46 -1.43
C GLY A 29 -10.32 26.75 -1.14
N ILE A 30 -10.61 26.31 0.10
CA ILE A 30 -11.83 25.52 0.41
C ILE A 30 -12.98 26.38 0.96
N LYS A 31 -12.77 27.66 1.25
CA LYS A 31 -13.81 28.48 1.92
C LYS A 31 -14.89 29.07 1.00
N ALA A 32 -14.83 28.88 -0.31
CA ALA A 32 -15.86 29.42 -1.19
C ALA A 32 -16.13 28.51 -2.38
N THR A 33 -17.06 27.57 -2.21
CA THR A 33 -18.04 27.02 -3.18
C THR A 33 -18.23 25.51 -3.01
N GLY A 34 -19.43 25.13 -2.56
CA GLY A 34 -19.97 23.77 -2.67
C GLY A 34 -19.38 22.78 -1.67
N ALA A 35 -20.22 22.28 -0.77
CA ALA A 35 -19.91 21.09 0.02
C ALA A 35 -19.60 19.93 -0.95
N ARG A 36 -18.30 19.68 -1.21
CA ARG A 36 -17.87 18.51 -1.97
C ARG A 36 -18.04 17.30 -1.06
N TYR A 37 -19.01 16.48 -1.43
CA TYR A 37 -19.24 15.15 -0.88
C TYR A 37 -17.93 14.35 -1.00
N LEU A 38 -17.36 13.91 0.13
CA LEU A 38 -16.27 12.95 0.16
C LEU A 38 -16.92 11.58 0.43
N PRO A 39 -17.25 10.78 -0.61
CA PRO A 39 -17.75 9.44 -0.39
C PRO A 39 -16.65 8.63 0.31
N THR A 40 -16.86 8.28 1.58
CA THR A 40 -15.97 7.33 2.25
C THR A 40 -16.34 5.95 1.74
N ARG A 41 -15.39 5.30 1.08
CA ARG A 41 -15.57 3.96 0.56
C ARG A 41 -15.06 2.98 1.59
N ASN A 42 -15.97 2.38 2.37
CA ASN A 42 -15.58 1.35 3.32
C ASN A 42 -15.01 0.14 2.58
N VAL A 43 -13.85 -0.34 3.04
CA VAL A 43 -13.22 -1.57 2.56
C VAL A 43 -13.58 -2.67 3.56
N GLU A 44 -14.32 -3.70 3.11
CA GLU A 44 -14.53 -4.91 3.90
C GLU A 44 -13.35 -5.87 3.70
N ILE A 45 -12.75 -6.33 4.80
CA ILE A 45 -11.66 -7.31 4.77
C ILE A 45 -12.27 -8.71 4.84
N PRO A 46 -11.94 -9.63 3.92
CA PRO A 46 -12.42 -11.00 3.96
C PRO A 46 -12.02 -11.72 5.26
N ALA A 47 -12.92 -12.53 5.82
CA ALA A 47 -12.65 -13.35 7.01
C ALA A 47 -11.94 -14.68 6.71
N GLU A 48 -11.63 -14.94 5.43
CA GLU A 48 -10.93 -16.16 5.00
C GLU A 48 -9.46 -16.17 5.43
N ALA A 49 -8.84 -17.35 5.53
CA ALA A 49 -7.45 -17.46 5.95
C ALA A 49 -6.49 -16.81 4.93
N VAL A 50 -5.47 -16.09 5.44
CA VAL A 50 -4.49 -15.32 4.64
C VAL A 50 -3.83 -16.14 3.54
N ARG A 51 -3.57 -17.43 3.77
CA ARG A 51 -2.97 -18.34 2.77
C ARG A 51 -3.70 -18.37 1.43
N HIS A 52 -5.00 -18.09 1.40
CA HIS A 52 -5.77 -18.07 0.14
C HIS A 52 -5.53 -16.80 -0.69
N PHE A 53 -4.85 -15.80 -0.12
CA PHE A 53 -4.50 -14.54 -0.75
C PHE A 53 -3.00 -14.36 -0.95
N MET A 54 -2.17 -15.27 -0.44
CA MET A 54 -0.72 -15.25 -0.59
C MET A 54 -0.30 -15.76 -1.97
N THR A 55 0.80 -15.20 -2.50
CA THR A 55 1.47 -15.75 -3.67
C THR A 55 2.29 -16.97 -3.26
N GLU A 56 2.07 -18.11 -3.92
CA GLU A 56 2.79 -19.36 -3.63
C GLU A 56 4.21 -19.34 -4.22
N ASP A 57 4.32 -19.01 -5.51
CA ASP A 57 5.60 -18.94 -6.22
C ASP A 57 6.24 -17.56 -6.06
N LEU A 58 7.09 -17.42 -5.06
CA LEU A 58 7.80 -16.17 -4.78
C LEU A 58 9.07 -16.04 -5.61
N ILE A 59 9.28 -14.85 -6.14
CA ILE A 59 10.59 -14.38 -6.60
C ILE A 59 11.36 -13.93 -5.36
N THR A 60 12.60 -14.37 -5.20
CA THR A 60 13.44 -14.03 -4.04
C THR A 60 14.85 -13.70 -4.48
N VAL A 61 15.57 -12.88 -3.71
CA VAL A 61 16.99 -12.58 -3.92
C VAL A 61 17.81 -13.00 -2.69
N ASN A 62 19.13 -13.07 -2.84
CA ASN A 62 20.05 -13.33 -1.74
C ASN A 62 21.07 -12.20 -1.62
N ALA A 63 21.79 -12.16 -0.49
CA ALA A 63 22.73 -11.08 -0.16
C ALA A 63 23.96 -10.98 -1.07
N THR A 64 24.18 -11.95 -1.97
CA THR A 64 25.32 -11.91 -2.92
C THR A 64 25.01 -11.09 -4.17
N ARG A 65 23.72 -10.81 -4.46
CA ARG A 65 23.31 -9.98 -5.60
C ARG A 65 23.53 -8.51 -5.30
N THR A 66 23.96 -7.77 -6.32
CA THR A 66 24.15 -6.32 -6.21
C THR A 66 22.81 -5.58 -6.24
N ALA A 67 22.77 -4.38 -5.64
CA ALA A 67 21.60 -3.51 -5.68
C ALA A 67 21.07 -3.28 -7.11
N LYS A 68 21.97 -3.14 -8.09
CA LYS A 68 21.63 -2.97 -9.50
C LYS A 68 20.91 -4.19 -10.09
N GLU A 69 21.40 -5.39 -9.80
CA GLU A 69 20.77 -6.62 -10.28
C GLU A 69 19.38 -6.81 -9.63
N VAL A 70 19.25 -6.49 -8.35
CA VAL A 70 17.96 -6.53 -7.65
C VAL A 70 16.99 -5.52 -8.26
N ALA A 71 17.42 -4.28 -8.52
CA ALA A 71 16.60 -3.27 -9.19
C ALA A 71 16.11 -3.73 -10.58
N GLN A 72 16.98 -4.39 -11.35
CA GLN A 72 16.59 -4.97 -12.65
C GLN A 72 15.57 -6.09 -12.51
N GLU A 73 15.69 -6.92 -11.47
CA GLU A 73 14.72 -7.98 -11.17
C GLU A 73 13.33 -7.39 -10.86
N LEU A 74 13.28 -6.35 -10.02
CA LEU A 74 12.05 -5.65 -9.64
C LEU A 74 11.35 -5.08 -10.89
N ILE A 75 12.09 -4.39 -11.76
CA ILE A 75 11.56 -3.82 -13.02
C ILE A 75 11.08 -4.93 -13.97
N SER A 76 11.86 -6.00 -14.11
CA SER A 76 11.56 -7.07 -15.08
C SER A 76 10.32 -7.88 -14.70
N ASN A 77 10.01 -7.95 -13.40
CA ASN A 77 8.86 -8.68 -12.88
C ASN A 77 7.68 -7.78 -12.50
N ASP A 78 7.79 -6.46 -12.69
CA ASP A 78 6.77 -5.46 -12.33
C ASP A 78 6.34 -5.57 -10.84
N ILE A 79 7.35 -5.69 -9.96
CA ILE A 79 7.17 -5.78 -8.51
C ILE A 79 7.99 -4.70 -7.79
N GLU A 80 7.44 -4.17 -6.70
CA GLU A 80 8.05 -3.07 -5.93
C GLU A 80 8.93 -3.57 -4.78
N GLN A 81 8.78 -4.84 -4.39
CA GLN A 81 9.49 -5.43 -3.28
C GLN A 81 9.77 -6.91 -3.49
N VAL A 82 10.89 -7.39 -2.94
CA VAL A 82 11.33 -8.78 -3.05
C VAL A 82 11.91 -9.29 -1.73
N PRO A 83 11.58 -10.53 -1.29
CA PRO A 83 12.22 -11.15 -0.14
C PRO A 83 13.73 -11.37 -0.33
N LEU A 84 14.50 -11.02 0.71
CA LEU A 84 15.91 -11.37 0.85
C LEU A 84 16.02 -12.65 1.67
N VAL A 85 16.50 -13.74 1.06
CA VAL A 85 16.55 -15.06 1.69
C VAL A 85 17.96 -15.64 1.72
N ASN A 86 18.26 -16.37 2.78
CA ASN A 86 19.47 -17.17 2.95
C ASN A 86 19.09 -18.61 3.31
N GLY A 87 19.12 -19.49 2.31
CA GLY A 87 18.60 -20.85 2.47
C GLY A 87 17.10 -20.83 2.74
N THR A 88 16.70 -21.28 3.93
CA THR A 88 15.29 -21.27 4.39
C THR A 88 14.94 -20.04 5.22
N ASP A 89 15.93 -19.21 5.56
CA ASP A 89 15.75 -18.08 6.45
C ASP A 89 15.43 -16.81 5.65
N LEU A 90 14.45 -16.05 6.14
CA LEU A 90 14.09 -14.74 5.60
C LEU A 90 14.91 -13.67 6.35
N ASP A 91 15.92 -13.12 5.68
CA ASP A 91 16.79 -12.09 6.26
C ASP A 91 16.13 -10.69 6.21
N GLY A 92 15.19 -10.47 5.28
CA GLY A 92 14.45 -9.21 5.19
C GLY A 92 13.69 -9.02 3.90
N ILE A 93 13.29 -7.77 3.62
CA ILE A 93 12.63 -7.35 2.38
C ILE A 93 13.45 -6.22 1.75
N VAL A 94 13.70 -6.31 0.45
CA VAL A 94 14.27 -5.21 -0.34
C VAL A 94 13.14 -4.53 -1.10
N ARG A 95 13.05 -3.21 -1.00
CA ARG A 95 12.07 -2.39 -1.73
C ARG A 95 12.78 -1.47 -2.72
N ASP A 96 12.13 -1.21 -3.84
CA ASP A 96 12.64 -0.29 -4.86
C ASP A 96 12.93 1.12 -4.32
N VAL A 97 12.08 1.64 -3.43
CA VAL A 97 12.25 2.95 -2.78
C VAL A 97 13.56 3.03 -1.99
N ASP A 98 13.97 1.95 -1.34
CA ASP A 98 15.21 1.92 -0.55
C ASP A 98 16.45 1.86 -1.47
N LEU A 99 16.30 1.31 -2.69
CA LEU A 99 17.38 1.28 -3.69
C LEU A 99 17.65 2.66 -4.30
N LEU A 100 16.66 3.56 -4.28
CA LEU A 100 16.81 4.94 -4.76
C LEU A 100 17.55 5.84 -3.76
N GLU A 101 17.41 5.59 -2.46
CA GLU A 101 18.09 6.36 -1.41
C GLU A 101 19.60 6.06 -1.33
N GLY A 102 20.04 4.92 -1.84
CA GLY A 102 21.44 4.49 -1.83
C GLY A 102 22.28 4.98 -3.02
N LEU A 103 21.71 5.77 -3.94
CA LEU A 103 22.38 6.34 -5.12
C LEU A 103 22.86 7.78 -4.90
#